data_AF-A0A4Z0QLU5-F1
#
_entry.id   AF-A0A4Z0QLU5-F1
#
_cell.length_a   1.000
_cell.length_b   1.000
_cell.length_c   1.000
_cell.angle_alpha   90.00
_cell.angle_beta   90.00
_cell.angle_gamma   90.00
#
_symmetry.space_group_name_H-M   'P 1'
#
loop_
_entity.id
_entity.type
_entity.pdbx_description
1 polymer ?
#
loop_
_entity_poly.entity_id
_entity_poly.type
_entity_poly.pdbx_seq_one_letter_code
_entity_poly.pdbx_strand_id
1 'polypeptide(L)' 'MTQFAFVFPGQGSQSVGMLAEMAANYPIVEETFAEASAALGYDLWALTQ' A
#
# COMPACT_ATOMS: atom_id res chain seq x y z
N MET A 1 26.44 -17.08 -9.59
CA MET A 1 25.72 -15.94 -8.99
C MET A 1 24.37 -15.83 -9.66
N THR A 2 23.28 -15.78 -8.90
CA THR A 2 21.92 -15.58 -9.41
C THR A 2 21.63 -14.09 -9.53
N GLN A 3 21.01 -13.68 -10.64
CA GLN A 3 20.48 -12.31 -10.80
C GLN A 3 19.02 -12.30 -10.33
N PHE A 4 18.68 -11.35 -9.48
CA PHE A 4 17.35 -11.16 -8.91
C PHE A 4 16.91 -9.71 -9.07
N ALA A 5 15.63 -9.48 -9.35
CA ALA A 5 15.06 -8.16 -9.57
C ALA A 5 13.64 -8.08 -9.00
N PHE A 6 13.21 -6.88 -8.64
CA PHE A 6 11.83 -6.56 -8.27
C PHE A 6 11.08 -5.97 -9.47
N VAL A 7 9.84 -6.38 -9.63
CA VAL A 7 8.88 -5.80 -10.57
C VAL A 7 7.63 -5.39 -9.80
N PHE A 8 7.04 -4.25 -10.16
CA PHE A 8 5.88 -3.70 -9.47
C PHE A 8 4.65 -3.80 -10.38
N PRO A 9 3.47 -4.18 -9.84
CA PRO A 9 2.26 -4.34 -10.63
C PRO A 9 1.71 -3.00 -11.14
N GLY A 10 0.99 -3.04 -12.26
CA GLY A 10 0.31 -1.88 -12.84
C GLY A 10 -1.17 -1.79 -12.43
N GLN A 11 -1.94 -1.01 -13.20
CA GLN A 11 -3.38 -0.85 -13.00
C GLN A 11 -4.15 -2.17 -13.18
N GLY A 12 -5.22 -2.35 -12.40
CA GLY A 12 -6.09 -3.53 -12.43
C GLY A 12 -5.70 -4.61 -11.44
N SER A 13 -4.56 -4.47 -10.75
CA SER A 13 -4.14 -5.38 -9.67
C SER A 13 -4.64 -4.97 -8.28
N GLN A 14 -5.27 -3.79 -8.14
CA GLN A 14 -5.80 -3.34 -6.85
C GLN A 14 -7.07 -4.10 -6.46
N SER A 15 -7.24 -4.35 -5.16
CA SER A 15 -8.44 -4.95 -4.55
C SER A 15 -8.80 -4.25 -3.25
N VAL A 16 -10.07 -4.33 -2.84
CA VAL A 16 -10.50 -3.88 -1.50
C VAL A 16 -9.81 -4.73 -0.44
N GLY A 17 -9.33 -4.10 0.64
CA GLY A 17 -8.59 -4.75 1.73
C GLY A 17 -7.14 -5.11 1.39
N MET A 18 -6.59 -4.61 0.28
CA MET A 18 -5.19 -4.85 -0.08
C MET A 18 -4.26 -4.33 1.03
N LEU A 19 -3.26 -5.14 1.40
CA LEU A 19 -2.27 -4.89 2.46
C LEU A 19 -2.80 -4.90 3.90
N ALA A 20 -4.08 -5.20 4.17
CA ALA A 20 -4.66 -5.19 5.52
C ALA A 20 -3.90 -6.09 6.53
N GLU A 21 -3.57 -7.32 6.14
CA GLU A 21 -2.81 -8.24 7.00
C GLU A 21 -1.38 -7.73 7.25
N MET A 22 -0.78 -7.08 6.25
CA MET A 22 0.57 -6.54 6.37
C MET A 22 0.57 -5.31 7.30
N ALA A 23 -0.43 -4.44 7.20
CA ALA A 23 -0.61 -3.30 8.10
C ALA A 23 -0.73 -3.72 9.56
N ALA A 24 -1.44 -4.82 9.84
CA ALA A 24 -1.57 -5.36 11.21
C ALA A 24 -0.23 -5.79 11.84
N ASN A 25 0.76 -6.12 11.01
CA ASN A 25 2.08 -6.60 11.48
C ASN A 25 3.20 -5.56 11.29
N TYR A 26 3.03 -4.62 10.37
CA TYR A 26 4.06 -3.66 9.95
C TYR A 26 3.45 -2.25 9.88
N PRO A 27 3.62 -1.43 10.94
CA PRO A 27 3.05 -0.08 11.03
C PRO A 27 3.41 0.85 9.86
N ILE A 28 4.58 0.62 9.25
CA ILE A 28 5.06 1.38 8.09
C ILE A 28 4.07 1.40 6.91
N VAL A 29 3.20 0.39 6.79
CA VAL A 29 2.16 0.37 5.76
C VAL A 29 1.18 1.52 6.00
N GLU A 30 0.55 1.58 7.18
CA GLU A 30 -0.42 2.65 7.51
C GLU A 30 0.25 4.03 7.53
N GLU A 31 1.49 4.13 8.01
CA GLU A 31 2.27 5.38 7.98
C GLU A 31 2.46 5.90 6.54
N THR A 32 2.78 5.02 5.59
CA THR A 32 2.93 5.38 4.17
C THR A 32 1.59 5.84 3.57
N PHE A 33 0.49 5.17 3.92
CA PHE A 33 -0.85 5.61 3.51
C PHE A 33 -1.25 6.96 4.14
N ALA A 34 -0.82 7.23 5.37
CA ALA A 34 -1.07 8.51 6.04
C ALA A 34 -0.32 9.67 5.34
N GLU A 35 0.93 9.46 4.94
CA GLU A 35 1.69 10.44 4.13
C GLU A 35 0.98 10.74 2.80
N ALA A 36 0.53 9.70 2.10
CA ALA A 36 -0.23 9.85 0.86
C ALA A 36 -1.58 10.56 1.08
N SER A 37 -2.28 10.24 2.18
CA SER A 37 -3.55 10.86 2.53
C SER A 37 -3.40 12.37 2.79
N ALA A 38 -2.33 12.77 3.48
CA ALA A 38 -2.01 14.18 3.71
C ALA A 38 -1.76 14.94 2.39
N ALA A 39 -1.10 14.30 1.42
CA ALA A 39 -0.88 14.88 0.10
C ALA A 39 -2.17 14.97 -0.75
N LEU A 40 -3.08 14.00 -0.61
CA LEU A 40 -4.32 13.91 -1.39
C LEU A 40 -5.49 14.71 -0.80
N GLY A 41 -5.44 15.04 0.50
CA GLY A 41 -6.50 15.76 1.21
C GLY A 41 -7.72 14.91 1.58
N TYR A 42 -7.60 13.58 1.47
CA TYR A 42 -8.60 12.62 1.94
C TYR A 42 -7.91 11.34 2.45
N ASP A 43 -8.62 10.55 3.26
CA ASP A 43 -8.12 9.30 3.82
C ASP A 43 -8.05 8.21 2.74
N LEU A 44 -6.85 7.95 2.24
CA LEU A 44 -6.58 6.93 1.21
C LEU A 44 -6.66 5.52 1.78
N TRP A 45 -6.36 5.33 3.07
CA TRP A 45 -6.48 4.03 3.70
C TRP A 45 -7.95 3.64 3.76
N ALA A 46 -8.80 4.51 4.31
CA ALA A 46 -10.25 4.28 4.38
C ALA A 46 -10.91 4.07 3.00
N LEU A 47 -10.35 4.65 1.92
CA LEU A 47 -10.84 4.42 0.56
C LEU A 47 -10.58 3.00 0.04
N THR A 48 -9.49 2.37 0.48
CA THR A 48 -9.00 1.10 -0.10
C THR A 48 -9.24 -0.12 0.78
N GLN A 49 -9.54 0.06 2.06
CA GLN A 49 -9.80 -1.04 3.00
C GLN A 49 -11.21 -1.63 2.86
#